data_AF-A0A7S3EM17-F1
#
_entry.id   AF-A0A7S3EM17-F1
#
_cell.length_a   1.000
_cell.length_b   1.000
_cell.length_c   1.000
_cell.angle_alpha   90.00
_cell.angle_beta   90.00
_cell.angle_gamma   90.00
#
_symmetry.space_group_name_H-M   'P 1'
#
loop_
_entity.id
_entity.type
_entity.pdbx_description
1 polymer ?
#
loop_
_entity_poly.entity_id
_entity_poly.type
_entity_poly.pdbx_seq_one_letter_code
_entity_poly.pdbx_strand_id
1 'polypeptide(L)'
;MWIPYSESVIVVWSDPAEADEAVGESTVFSEEEALAAPRAMLRSARPEIEDEQLKELSFTQIRDELIHLKPLDAEHIRKVNHAEAEYWRKKEGMRVDWSDKILGFDCGGQQWVSEVAFPCGSKEKPSTSDLDFIDDVKKIIEEEKIPAPAPIEQRWTSASSSYLSPVWSSDMESVFSWVGIIMYLPPAGEEGDEERERITEAFQGYQQQLETNLWERYGAFEHWAKIEATSPLLQQKKERIQRRIPMEMYESTKKLLDPQHILSNDAIDTILSN
;
A
#
# COMPACT_ATOMS: atom_id res chain seq x y z
N MET A 1 -2.99 3.38 7.96
CA MET A 1 -1.96 3.94 7.06
C MET A 1 -0.80 4.42 7.90
N TRP A 2 0.33 3.73 7.85
CA TRP A 2 1.52 4.03 8.63
C TRP A 2 2.44 4.96 7.86
N ILE A 3 3.03 5.93 8.56
CA ILE A 3 3.93 6.91 7.97
C ILE A 3 5.38 6.47 8.29
N PRO A 4 6.19 6.06 7.30
CA PRO A 4 7.58 5.69 7.55
C PRO A 4 8.40 6.86 8.11
N TYR A 5 9.42 6.55 8.93
CA TYR A 5 10.24 7.54 9.65
C TYR A 5 9.46 8.47 10.59
N SER A 6 8.28 8.05 11.04
CA SER A 6 7.43 8.80 11.96
C SER A 6 6.78 7.84 12.96
N GLU A 7 6.46 8.37 14.13
CA GLU A 7 5.61 7.71 15.13
C GLU A 7 4.12 7.90 14.84
N SER A 8 3.79 8.64 13.77
CA SER A 8 2.40 8.93 13.41
C SER A 8 1.80 7.81 12.55
N VAL A 9 0.57 7.43 12.88
CA VAL A 9 -0.27 6.53 12.09
C VAL A 9 -1.58 7.25 11.79
N ILE A 10 -2.02 7.18 10.54
CA ILE A 10 -3.32 7.67 10.13
C ILE A 10 -4.28 6.49 10.16
N VAL A 11 -5.29 6.58 11.04
CA VAL A 11 -6.34 5.59 11.14
C VAL A 11 -7.57 6.14 10.47
N VAL A 12 -7.97 5.50 9.37
CA VAL A 12 -9.22 5.78 8.69
C VAL A 12 -10.10 4.56 8.86
N TRP A 13 -11.29 4.78 9.41
CA TRP A 13 -12.33 3.78 9.50
C TRP A 13 -13.63 4.34 8.93
N SER A 14 -14.56 3.45 8.61
CA SER A 14 -15.89 3.81 8.18
C SER A 14 -16.86 2.90 8.90
N ASP A 15 -17.87 3.50 9.52
CA ASP A 15 -18.95 2.81 10.21
C ASP A 15 -20.27 3.29 9.59
N PRO A 16 -21.23 2.40 9.28
CA PRO A 16 -22.53 2.83 8.79
C PRO A 16 -23.20 3.75 9.80
N ALA A 17 -23.51 4.97 9.37
CA ALA A 17 -24.26 5.92 10.16
C ALA A 17 -25.68 5.41 10.47
N GLU A 18 -26.23 5.85 11.58
CA GLU A 18 -27.65 5.62 11.88
C GLU A 18 -28.53 6.34 10.84
N ALA A 19 -29.73 5.83 10.58
CA ALA A 19 -30.58 6.29 9.47
C ALA A 19 -30.91 7.81 9.50
N ASP A 20 -30.87 8.42 10.69
CA ASP A 20 -31.22 9.83 10.91
C ASP A 20 -30.00 10.74 11.15
N GLU A 21 -28.78 10.21 11.00
CA GLU A 21 -27.56 10.99 11.22
C GLU A 21 -27.32 11.99 10.07
N ALA A 22 -27.07 13.26 10.43
CA ALA A 22 -26.97 14.33 9.45
C ALA A 22 -25.62 14.28 8.72
N VAL A 23 -25.67 14.47 7.39
CA VAL A 23 -24.47 14.67 6.56
C VAL A 23 -23.71 15.91 7.03
N GLY A 24 -22.40 15.78 7.21
CA GLY A 24 -21.55 16.86 7.67
C GLY A 24 -20.11 16.44 7.84
N GLU A 25 -19.24 17.43 8.06
CA GLU A 25 -17.82 17.24 8.35
C GLU A 25 -17.45 18.09 9.56
N SER A 26 -16.68 17.52 10.48
CA SER A 26 -16.14 18.21 11.65
C SER A 26 -14.64 18.05 11.69
N THR A 27 -13.91 19.15 11.51
CA THR A 27 -12.45 19.24 11.71
C THR A 27 -12.12 20.36 12.69
N VAL A 28 -11.02 20.21 13.43
CA VAL A 28 -10.57 21.24 14.39
C VAL A 28 -9.89 22.40 13.65
N PHE A 29 -9.16 22.08 12.59
CA PHE A 29 -8.39 23.05 11.81
C PHE A 29 -9.02 23.28 10.45
N SER A 30 -8.78 24.46 9.90
CA SER A 30 -9.11 24.80 8.52
C SER A 30 -8.18 24.10 7.52
N GLU A 31 -8.61 23.99 6.26
CA GLU A 31 -7.79 23.43 5.18
C GLU A 31 -6.49 24.24 4.98
N GLU A 32 -6.54 25.56 5.15
CA GLU A 32 -5.35 26.43 5.04
C GLU A 32 -4.31 26.10 6.13
N GLU A 33 -4.75 25.89 7.36
CA GLU A 33 -3.88 25.52 8.49
C GLU A 33 -3.27 24.13 8.30
N ALA A 34 -4.04 23.18 7.77
CA ALA A 34 -3.58 21.83 7.44
C ALA A 34 -2.50 21.87 6.35
N LEU A 35 -2.75 22.62 5.26
CA LEU A 35 -1.85 22.72 4.11
C LEU A 35 -0.62 23.59 4.35
N ALA A 36 -0.54 24.35 5.44
CA ALA A 36 0.55 25.29 5.70
C ALA A 36 1.95 24.66 5.66
N ALA A 37 2.13 23.51 6.31
CA ALA A 37 3.42 22.80 6.36
C ALA A 37 3.85 22.25 4.98
N PRO A 38 3.04 21.44 4.27
CA PRO A 38 3.41 20.94 2.95
C PRO A 38 3.59 22.07 1.92
N ARG A 39 2.79 23.14 1.97
CA ARG A 39 2.97 24.32 1.10
C ARG A 39 4.28 25.06 1.37
N ALA A 40 4.64 25.27 2.64
CA ALA A 40 5.90 25.90 2.99
C ALA A 40 7.10 25.07 2.51
N MET A 41 7.02 23.75 2.63
CA MET A 41 8.05 22.84 2.12
C MET A 41 8.17 22.93 0.59
N LEU A 42 7.05 22.88 -0.14
CA LEU A 42 7.05 22.98 -1.59
C LEU A 42 7.60 24.33 -2.07
N ARG A 43 7.16 25.45 -1.46
CA ARG A 43 7.71 26.78 -1.76
C ARG A 43 9.21 26.87 -1.51
N SER A 44 9.71 26.26 -0.44
CA SER A 44 11.15 26.27 -0.15
C SER A 44 11.94 25.47 -1.18
N ALA A 45 11.36 24.39 -1.71
CA ALA A 45 12.00 23.54 -2.69
C ALA A 45 11.87 24.06 -4.14
N ARG A 46 10.79 24.81 -4.41
CA ARG A 46 10.47 25.46 -5.69
C ARG A 46 10.20 26.96 -5.49
N PRO A 47 11.22 27.79 -5.27
CA PRO A 47 11.05 29.22 -5.00
C PRO A 47 10.34 29.99 -6.13
N GLU A 48 10.35 29.42 -7.35
CA GLU A 48 9.72 29.95 -8.56
C GLU A 48 8.22 29.68 -8.67
N ILE A 49 7.63 28.85 -7.79
CA ILE A 49 6.19 28.56 -7.85
C ILE A 49 5.37 29.80 -7.46
N GLU A 50 4.45 30.19 -8.34
CA GLU A 50 3.55 31.33 -8.11
C GLU A 50 2.61 31.10 -6.91
N ASP A 51 2.24 32.17 -6.21
CA ASP A 51 1.34 32.12 -5.05
C ASP A 51 -0.03 31.53 -5.39
N GLU A 52 -0.58 31.90 -6.54
CA GLU A 52 -1.89 31.43 -6.98
C GLU A 52 -1.85 29.93 -7.29
N GLN A 53 -0.82 29.49 -8.02
CA GLN A 53 -0.63 28.08 -8.34
C GLN A 53 -0.50 27.24 -7.06
N LEU A 54 0.30 27.69 -6.07
CA LEU A 54 0.48 26.95 -4.81
C LEU A 54 -0.82 26.82 -3.99
N LYS A 55 -1.73 27.80 -4.10
CA LYS A 55 -3.02 27.78 -3.41
C LYS A 55 -4.03 26.85 -4.05
N GLU A 56 -3.95 26.64 -5.37
CA GLU A 56 -4.85 25.74 -6.09
C GLU A 56 -4.52 24.26 -5.88
N LEU A 57 -3.27 23.93 -5.54
CA LEU A 57 -2.86 22.54 -5.34
C LEU A 57 -3.53 21.90 -4.12
N SER A 58 -4.05 20.69 -4.33
CA SER A 58 -4.49 19.79 -3.26
C SER A 58 -3.30 19.25 -2.46
N PHE A 59 -3.56 18.66 -1.30
CA PHE A 59 -2.51 17.97 -0.54
C PHE A 59 -1.85 16.85 -1.36
N THR A 60 -2.64 16.01 -2.06
CA THR A 60 -2.11 14.90 -2.86
C THR A 60 -1.18 15.40 -3.97
N GLN A 61 -1.54 16.50 -4.65
CA GLN A 61 -0.67 17.11 -5.66
C GLN A 61 0.61 17.68 -5.05
N ILE A 62 0.54 18.36 -3.90
CA ILE A 62 1.73 18.87 -3.22
C ILE A 62 2.66 17.73 -2.79
N ARG A 63 2.10 16.65 -2.24
CA ARG A 63 2.85 15.45 -1.86
C ARG A 63 3.55 14.84 -3.07
N ASP A 64 2.83 14.63 -4.16
CA ASP A 64 3.37 14.00 -5.38
C ASP A 64 4.51 14.87 -5.98
N GLU A 65 4.34 16.20 -6.02
CA GLU A 65 5.40 17.16 -6.41
C GLU A 65 6.62 17.07 -5.49
N LEU A 66 6.40 17.05 -4.17
CA LEU A 66 7.47 16.94 -3.20
C LEU A 66 8.25 15.63 -3.36
N ILE A 67 7.57 14.49 -3.50
CA ILE A 67 8.22 13.19 -3.71
C ILE A 67 9.04 13.22 -5.01
N HIS A 68 8.47 13.77 -6.09
CA HIS A 68 9.11 13.80 -7.40
C HIS A 68 10.45 14.56 -7.44
N LEU A 69 10.66 15.54 -6.54
CA LEU A 69 11.92 16.28 -6.50
C LEU A 69 13.14 15.39 -6.23
N LYS A 70 13.01 14.41 -5.32
CA LYS A 70 14.08 13.48 -4.92
C LYS A 70 13.48 12.15 -4.42
N PRO A 71 12.88 11.34 -5.31
CA PRO A 71 12.08 10.18 -4.91
C PRO A 71 12.92 9.07 -4.25
N LEU A 72 14.23 9.04 -4.52
CA LEU A 72 15.17 8.05 -4.00
C LEU A 72 16.08 8.58 -2.87
N ASP A 73 15.84 9.80 -2.37
CA ASP A 73 16.58 10.38 -1.24
C ASP A 73 15.80 10.15 0.06
N ALA A 74 16.28 9.24 0.91
CA ALA A 74 15.58 8.87 2.14
C ALA A 74 15.45 10.00 3.16
N GLU A 75 16.40 10.95 3.20
CA GLU A 75 16.31 12.10 4.11
C GLU A 75 15.30 13.12 3.60
N HIS A 76 15.20 13.30 2.29
CA HIS A 76 14.14 14.08 1.68
C HIS A 76 12.76 13.45 1.92
N ILE A 77 12.60 12.16 1.64
CA ILE A 77 11.33 11.44 1.86
C ILE A 77 10.92 11.47 3.33
N ARG A 78 11.86 11.35 4.27
CA ARG A 78 11.59 11.54 5.70
C ARG A 78 10.96 12.90 6.02
N LYS A 79 11.44 13.98 5.39
CA LYS A 79 10.87 15.33 5.58
C LYS A 79 9.47 15.43 4.98
N VAL A 80 9.26 14.83 3.80
CA VAL A 80 7.93 14.76 3.17
C VAL A 80 6.94 14.03 4.07
N ASN A 81 7.33 12.85 4.58
CA ASN A 81 6.52 12.05 5.51
C ASN A 81 6.20 12.82 6.80
N HIS A 82 7.13 13.64 7.31
CA HIS A 82 6.87 14.48 8.48
C HIS A 82 5.84 15.58 8.18
N ALA A 83 5.95 16.25 7.03
CA ALA A 83 4.96 17.24 6.59
C ALA A 83 3.58 16.62 6.35
N GLU A 84 3.53 15.39 5.81
CA GLU A 84 2.31 14.61 5.65
C GLU A 84 1.70 14.24 7.02
N ALA A 85 2.51 13.81 7.99
CA ALA A 85 2.03 13.53 9.34
C ALA A 85 1.41 14.77 10.02
N GLU A 86 2.00 15.95 9.83
CA GLU A 86 1.44 17.21 10.33
C GLU A 86 0.13 17.59 9.63
N TYR A 87 0.05 17.42 8.30
CA TYR A 87 -1.18 17.63 7.54
C TYR A 87 -2.31 16.77 8.10
N TRP A 88 -2.08 15.45 8.21
CA TRP A 88 -3.11 14.52 8.67
C TRP A 88 -3.50 14.72 10.13
N ARG A 89 -2.57 15.11 11.01
CA ARG A 89 -2.90 15.49 12.40
C ARG A 89 -3.89 16.66 12.43
N LYS A 90 -3.78 17.61 11.51
CA LYS A 90 -4.69 18.76 11.43
C LYS A 90 -6.00 18.44 10.70
N LYS A 91 -6.00 17.44 9.81
CA LYS A 91 -7.19 16.91 9.14
C LYS A 91 -7.98 15.90 9.97
N GLU A 92 -7.54 15.59 11.19
CA GLU A 92 -8.30 14.76 12.12
C GLU A 92 -9.73 15.29 12.28
N GLY A 93 -10.69 14.39 12.17
CA GLY A 93 -12.09 14.74 12.15
C GLY A 93 -13.00 13.57 11.83
N MET A 94 -14.28 13.89 11.65
CA MET A 94 -15.32 12.94 11.30
C MET A 94 -16.12 13.51 10.13
N ARG A 95 -16.50 12.64 9.20
CA ARG A 95 -17.38 12.97 8.09
C ARG A 95 -18.47 11.92 7.97
N VAL A 96 -19.72 12.37 7.93
CA VAL A 96 -20.89 11.55 7.64
C VAL A 96 -21.38 11.93 6.25
N ASP A 97 -21.43 10.97 5.34
CA ASP A 97 -21.94 11.14 3.98
C ASP A 97 -22.34 9.77 3.41
N TRP A 98 -22.89 9.76 2.20
CA TRP A 98 -23.24 8.54 1.49
C TRP A 98 -22.00 7.68 1.18
N SER A 99 -22.17 6.36 1.20
CA SER A 99 -21.07 5.41 1.05
C SER A 99 -20.28 5.60 -0.24
N ASP A 100 -20.93 5.94 -1.35
CA ASP A 100 -20.28 6.22 -2.64
C ASP A 100 -19.39 7.48 -2.60
N LYS A 101 -19.68 8.43 -1.71
CA LYS A 101 -18.88 9.63 -1.49
C LYS A 101 -17.81 9.48 -0.41
N ILE A 102 -17.98 8.55 0.53
CA ILE A 102 -17.01 8.24 1.58
C ILE A 102 -15.93 7.28 1.07
N LEU A 103 -16.32 6.26 0.29
CA LEU A 103 -15.42 5.19 -0.15
C LEU A 103 -14.61 5.56 -1.40
N GLY A 104 -14.93 6.68 -2.06
CA GLY A 104 -14.10 7.22 -3.13
C GLY A 104 -12.83 7.84 -2.55
N PHE A 105 -11.66 7.40 -2.99
CA PHE A 105 -10.38 7.98 -2.60
C PHE A 105 -9.51 8.27 -3.82
N ASP A 106 -8.72 9.34 -3.72
CA ASP A 106 -7.69 9.71 -4.68
C ASP A 106 -6.38 9.02 -4.29
N CYS A 107 -5.94 8.07 -5.11
CA CYS A 107 -4.65 7.41 -4.92
C CYS A 107 -3.47 8.33 -5.29
N GLY A 108 -3.69 9.47 -5.95
CA GLY A 108 -2.64 10.26 -6.58
C GLY A 108 -2.19 9.67 -7.93
N GLY A 109 -0.94 9.93 -8.30
CA GLY A 109 -0.32 9.42 -9.53
C GLY A 109 -0.14 7.89 -9.62
N GLN A 110 0.53 7.43 -10.66
CA GLN A 110 0.88 6.01 -10.81
C GLN A 110 1.83 5.55 -9.70
N GLN A 111 1.69 4.31 -9.25
CA GLN A 111 2.43 3.76 -8.13
C GLN A 111 2.83 2.32 -8.37
N TRP A 112 4.01 1.95 -7.86
CA TRP A 112 4.32 0.58 -7.54
C TRP A 112 3.75 0.22 -6.18
N VAL A 113 3.10 -0.94 -6.11
CA VAL A 113 2.49 -1.45 -4.89
C VAL A 113 2.82 -2.94 -4.75
N SER A 114 3.22 -3.35 -3.56
CA SER A 114 3.43 -4.75 -3.18
C SER A 114 2.66 -4.96 -1.89
N GLU A 115 1.79 -5.96 -1.87
CA GLU A 115 0.90 -6.21 -0.75
C GLU A 115 0.89 -7.69 -0.39
N VAL A 116 0.90 -8.00 0.89
CA VAL A 116 0.79 -9.36 1.43
C VAL A 116 -0.32 -9.45 2.47
N ALA A 117 -0.95 -10.63 2.55
CA ALA A 117 -1.86 -11.01 3.62
C ALA A 117 -1.23 -12.07 4.53
N PHE A 118 -1.44 -11.97 5.83
CA PHE A 118 -0.98 -12.95 6.81
C PHE A 118 -1.96 -13.07 7.98
N PRO A 119 -2.05 -14.25 8.64
CA PRO A 119 -2.96 -14.44 9.76
C PRO A 119 -2.50 -13.64 10.98
N CYS A 120 -3.45 -13.04 11.71
CA CYS A 120 -3.19 -12.30 12.95
C CYS A 120 -4.05 -12.78 14.14
N GLY A 121 -4.37 -14.08 14.15
CA GLY A 121 -5.19 -14.71 15.19
C GLY A 121 -6.68 -14.61 14.89
N SER A 122 -7.50 -14.46 15.92
CA SER A 122 -8.95 -14.23 15.80
C SER A 122 -9.37 -12.99 16.59
N LYS A 123 -10.62 -12.55 16.41
CA LYS A 123 -11.16 -11.41 17.20
C LYS A 123 -11.09 -11.65 18.71
N GLU A 124 -11.30 -12.89 19.16
CA GLU A 124 -11.25 -13.24 20.59
C GLU A 124 -9.83 -13.47 21.10
N LYS A 125 -8.91 -13.87 20.20
CA LYS A 125 -7.51 -14.20 20.52
C LYS A 125 -6.57 -13.60 19.47
N PRO A 126 -6.39 -12.27 19.47
CA PRO A 126 -5.47 -11.63 18.54
C PRO A 126 -4.03 -12.06 18.84
N SER A 127 -3.21 -12.24 17.80
CA SER A 127 -1.82 -12.66 17.94
C SER A 127 -0.80 -11.52 17.94
N THR A 128 -1.26 -10.27 17.79
CA THR A 128 -0.46 -9.03 17.61
C THR A 128 0.48 -9.00 16.41
N SER A 129 0.49 -10.07 15.61
CA SER A 129 1.40 -10.22 14.47
C SER A 129 1.21 -9.15 13.40
N ASP A 130 0.04 -8.51 13.35
CA ASP A 130 -0.27 -7.38 12.50
C ASP A 130 0.52 -6.11 12.87
N LEU A 131 0.70 -5.83 14.16
CA LEU A 131 1.54 -4.74 14.63
C LEU A 131 3.02 -5.11 14.57
N ASP A 132 3.38 -6.33 14.99
CA ASP A 132 4.78 -6.80 14.96
C ASP A 132 5.36 -6.76 13.53
N PHE A 133 4.54 -7.14 12.53
CA PHE A 133 4.93 -7.05 11.12
C PHE A 133 5.24 -5.61 10.70
N ILE A 134 4.42 -4.64 11.11
CA ILE A 134 4.62 -3.23 10.77
C ILE A 134 5.89 -2.69 11.44
N ASP A 135 6.13 -3.02 12.70
CA ASP A 135 7.34 -2.60 13.41
C ASP A 135 8.60 -3.15 12.71
N ASP A 136 8.56 -4.42 12.28
CA ASP A 136 9.64 -5.01 11.51
C ASP A 136 9.83 -4.34 10.13
N VAL A 137 8.75 -4.01 9.43
CA VAL A 137 8.82 -3.26 8.16
C VAL A 137 9.47 -1.90 8.38
N LYS A 138 9.01 -1.14 9.39
CA LYS A 138 9.58 0.18 9.75
C LYS A 138 11.06 0.06 10.11
N LYS A 139 11.43 -0.98 10.85
CA LYS A 139 12.83 -1.25 11.22
C LYS A 139 13.69 -1.49 9.99
N ILE A 140 13.24 -2.32 9.04
CA ILE A 140 13.97 -2.55 7.78
C ILE A 140 14.12 -1.25 6.99
N ILE A 141 13.05 -0.43 6.90
CA ILE A 141 13.12 0.88 6.23
C ILE A 141 14.21 1.76 6.84
N GLU A 142 14.29 1.82 8.17
CA GLU A 142 15.27 2.63 8.88
C GLU A 142 16.71 2.11 8.75
N GLU A 143 16.90 0.79 8.94
CA GLU A 143 18.22 0.14 8.88
C GLU A 143 18.82 0.21 7.47
N GLU A 144 18.02 -0.06 6.45
CA GLU A 144 18.43 -0.05 5.04
C GLU A 144 18.31 1.34 4.40
N LYS A 145 17.83 2.34 5.14
CA LYS A 145 17.62 3.73 4.68
C LYS A 145 16.78 3.82 3.41
N ILE A 146 15.69 3.06 3.37
CA ILE A 146 14.81 2.98 2.20
C ILE A 146 14.04 4.29 2.06
N PRO A 147 14.02 4.94 0.89
CA PRO A 147 13.22 6.14 0.65
C PRO A 147 11.73 5.76 0.50
N ALA A 148 11.09 5.34 1.60
CA ALA A 148 9.71 4.86 1.62
C ALA A 148 8.73 6.02 1.85
N PRO A 149 8.06 6.54 0.80
CA PRO A 149 7.02 7.55 0.98
C PRO A 149 5.81 6.95 1.70
N ALA A 150 5.06 7.78 2.40
CA ALA A 150 3.79 7.38 2.98
C ALA A 150 2.70 7.15 1.89
N PRO A 151 1.68 6.31 2.19
CA PRO A 151 1.56 5.45 3.37
C PRO A 151 2.08 4.02 3.13
N ILE A 152 2.43 3.31 4.21
CA ILE A 152 2.27 1.84 4.25
C ILE A 152 0.82 1.57 4.62
N GLU A 153 0.10 0.89 3.76
CA GLU A 153 -1.32 0.60 3.98
C GLU A 153 -1.49 -0.67 4.81
N GLN A 154 -2.44 -0.66 5.73
CA GLN A 154 -2.82 -1.85 6.48
C GLN A 154 -4.35 -1.94 6.59
N ARG A 155 -4.89 -3.12 6.30
CA ARG A 155 -6.32 -3.43 6.42
C ARG A 155 -6.51 -4.85 6.94
N TRP A 156 -7.70 -5.15 7.46
CA TRP A 156 -8.02 -6.47 7.99
C TRP A 156 -9.21 -7.07 7.24
N THR A 157 -9.23 -8.40 7.13
CA THR A 157 -10.35 -9.14 6.58
C THR A 157 -10.59 -10.45 7.35
N SER A 158 -11.79 -11.02 7.19
CA SER A 158 -12.10 -12.37 7.63
C SER A 158 -11.46 -13.42 6.72
N ALA A 159 -11.27 -14.62 7.25
CA ALA A 159 -10.86 -15.78 6.46
C ALA A 159 -11.75 -16.04 5.23
N SER A 160 -11.15 -16.69 4.24
CA SER A 160 -11.85 -17.26 3.07
C SER A 160 -11.78 -18.78 3.10
N SER A 161 -12.83 -19.44 2.63
CA SER A 161 -12.83 -20.90 2.42
C SER A 161 -12.22 -21.32 1.07
N SER A 162 -11.86 -20.36 0.19
CA SER A 162 -11.29 -20.66 -1.14
C SER A 162 -9.78 -20.88 -1.05
N TYR A 163 -9.30 -22.03 -1.53
CA TYR A 163 -7.85 -22.36 -1.54
C TYR A 163 -6.99 -21.38 -2.35
N LEU A 164 -7.57 -20.69 -3.32
CA LEU A 164 -6.87 -19.66 -4.09
C LEU A 164 -6.80 -18.32 -3.35
N SER A 165 -7.50 -18.16 -2.23
CA SER A 165 -7.48 -16.89 -1.49
C SER A 165 -6.17 -16.74 -0.72
N PRO A 166 -5.49 -15.57 -0.77
CA PRO A 166 -4.38 -15.25 0.14
C PRO A 166 -4.71 -15.42 1.62
N VAL A 167 -6.00 -15.28 1.96
CA VAL A 167 -6.55 -15.38 3.31
C VAL A 167 -7.33 -16.67 3.52
N TRP A 168 -6.97 -17.74 2.81
CA TRP A 168 -7.53 -19.06 3.04
C TRP A 168 -7.26 -19.53 4.47
N SER A 169 -8.30 -20.05 5.14
CA SER A 169 -8.17 -20.74 6.42
C SER A 169 -9.19 -21.87 6.54
N SER A 170 -8.85 -22.88 7.34
CA SER A 170 -9.81 -23.88 7.81
C SER A 170 -10.60 -23.42 9.04
N ASP A 171 -10.11 -22.40 9.74
CA ASP A 171 -10.78 -21.72 10.84
C ASP A 171 -11.35 -20.38 10.34
N MET A 172 -12.68 -20.30 10.27
CA MET A 172 -13.38 -19.12 9.73
C MET A 172 -13.42 -17.93 10.70
N GLU A 173 -13.04 -18.13 11.96
CA GLU A 173 -12.87 -17.05 12.94
C GLU A 173 -11.50 -16.37 12.82
N SER A 174 -10.60 -16.92 11.99
CA SER A 174 -9.30 -16.32 11.71
C SER A 174 -9.45 -14.95 11.03
N VAL A 175 -8.65 -13.99 11.49
CA VAL A 175 -8.51 -12.66 10.94
C VAL A 175 -7.16 -12.56 10.25
N PHE A 176 -7.12 -11.85 9.13
CA PHE A 176 -5.91 -11.62 8.36
C PHE A 176 -5.65 -10.12 8.23
N SER A 177 -4.39 -9.75 8.36
CA SER A 177 -3.88 -8.40 8.07
C SER A 177 -3.29 -8.38 6.67
N TRP A 178 -3.66 -7.38 5.88
CA TRP A 178 -3.03 -7.05 4.61
C TRP A 178 -2.13 -5.85 4.83
N VAL A 179 -0.89 -5.92 4.39
CA VAL A 179 0.07 -4.81 4.46
C VAL A 179 0.63 -4.53 3.08
N GLY A 180 0.49 -3.29 2.63
CA GLY A 180 0.92 -2.80 1.33
C GLY A 180 1.99 -1.72 1.43
N ILE A 181 3.10 -1.89 0.72
CA ILE A 181 4.14 -0.86 0.55
C ILE A 181 4.00 -0.19 -0.82
N ILE A 182 4.37 1.10 -0.89
CA ILE A 182 4.13 1.95 -2.07
C ILE A 182 5.40 2.73 -2.43
N MET A 183 5.66 2.87 -3.74
CA MET A 183 6.56 3.90 -4.28
C MET A 183 5.87 4.60 -5.46
N TYR A 184 5.97 5.93 -5.52
CA TYR A 184 5.30 6.75 -6.53
C TYR A 184 6.14 6.85 -7.79
N LEU A 185 5.49 6.79 -8.94
CA LEU A 185 6.12 6.92 -10.25
C LEU A 185 5.80 8.29 -10.86
N PRO A 186 6.79 8.98 -11.46
CA PRO A 186 6.52 10.21 -12.18
C PRO A 186 5.75 9.96 -13.48
N PRO A 187 5.20 11.01 -14.12
CA PRO A 187 4.61 10.91 -15.45
C PRO A 187 5.60 10.30 -16.46
N ALA A 188 5.09 9.51 -17.42
CA ALA A 188 5.91 8.90 -18.47
C ALA A 188 6.39 9.93 -19.51
N GLY A 189 7.53 9.65 -20.15
CA GLY A 189 8.21 10.53 -21.10
C GLY A 189 9.74 10.41 -20.98
N GLU A 190 10.53 10.97 -21.90
CA GLU A 190 11.99 10.69 -21.97
C GLU A 190 12.74 10.84 -20.64
N GLU A 191 12.55 11.96 -19.92
CA GLU A 191 13.17 12.17 -18.59
C GLU A 191 12.47 11.37 -17.48
N GLY A 192 11.17 11.07 -17.65
CA GLY A 192 10.38 10.30 -16.71
C GLY A 192 10.66 8.80 -16.75
N ASP A 193 11.01 8.26 -17.93
CA ASP A 193 11.18 6.82 -18.14
C ASP A 193 12.46 6.31 -17.47
N GLU A 194 13.57 7.04 -17.55
CA GLU A 194 14.81 6.72 -16.82
C GLU A 194 14.59 6.75 -15.29
N GLU A 195 13.90 7.76 -14.77
CA GLU A 195 13.62 7.85 -13.33
C GLU A 195 12.63 6.75 -12.88
N ARG A 196 11.65 6.39 -13.71
CA ARG A 196 10.74 5.27 -13.45
C ARG A 196 11.48 3.94 -13.38
N GLU A 197 12.47 3.71 -14.23
CA GLU A 197 13.31 2.51 -14.18
C GLU A 197 14.08 2.45 -12.85
N ARG A 198 14.74 3.54 -12.47
CA ARG A 198 15.46 3.64 -11.18
C ARG A 198 14.55 3.43 -9.97
N ILE A 199 13.34 4.00 -9.98
CA ILE A 199 12.35 3.79 -8.92
C ILE A 199 11.87 2.33 -8.91
N THR A 200 11.70 1.72 -10.08
CA THR A 200 11.29 0.32 -10.19
C THR A 200 12.34 -0.60 -9.58
N GLU A 201 13.62 -0.39 -9.88
CA GLU A 201 14.72 -1.16 -9.27
C GLU A 201 14.77 -0.97 -7.75
N ALA A 202 14.64 0.27 -7.27
CA ALA A 202 14.62 0.56 -5.83
C ALA A 202 13.42 -0.12 -5.14
N PHE A 203 12.25 -0.10 -5.77
CA PHE A 203 11.06 -0.76 -5.26
C PHE A 203 11.20 -2.28 -5.21
N GLN A 204 11.78 -2.90 -6.24
CA GLN A 204 12.07 -4.33 -6.25
C GLN A 204 13.06 -4.71 -5.13
N GLY A 205 14.09 -3.89 -4.89
CA GLY A 205 15.00 -4.06 -3.77
C GLY A 205 14.28 -3.98 -2.42
N TYR A 206 13.38 -3.00 -2.24
CA TYR A 206 12.56 -2.87 -1.04
C TYR A 206 11.65 -4.10 -0.84
N GLN A 207 10.92 -4.52 -1.87
CA GLN A 207 10.09 -5.73 -1.82
C GLN A 207 10.92 -6.96 -1.45
N GLN A 208 12.10 -7.13 -2.05
CA GLN A 208 13.00 -8.26 -1.78
C GLN A 208 13.45 -8.31 -0.32
N GLN A 209 13.72 -7.15 0.31
CA GLN A 209 14.05 -7.10 1.74
C GLN A 209 12.91 -7.64 2.60
N LEU A 210 11.66 -7.26 2.32
CA LEU A 210 10.51 -7.76 3.07
C LEU A 210 10.23 -9.24 2.79
N GLU A 211 10.33 -9.65 1.53
CA GLU A 211 10.14 -11.03 1.10
C GLU A 211 11.11 -12.00 1.77
N THR A 212 12.38 -11.61 1.84
CA THR A 212 13.46 -12.44 2.40
C THR A 212 13.39 -12.49 3.93
N ASN A 213 13.13 -11.36 4.58
CA ASN A 213 13.27 -11.25 6.03
C ASN A 213 11.97 -11.51 6.80
N LEU A 214 10.81 -11.23 6.22
CA LEU A 214 9.53 -11.21 6.96
C LEU A 214 8.52 -12.25 6.49
N TRP A 215 8.34 -12.41 5.17
CA TRP A 215 7.13 -13.07 4.67
C TRP A 215 6.99 -14.53 5.09
N GLU A 216 8.06 -15.34 5.07
CA GLU A 216 7.98 -16.72 5.54
C GLU A 216 7.72 -16.79 7.06
N ARG A 217 8.38 -15.92 7.85
CA ARG A 217 8.23 -15.85 9.31
C ARG A 217 6.79 -15.58 9.74
N TYR A 218 6.09 -14.69 9.01
CA TYR A 218 4.71 -14.32 9.29
C TYR A 218 3.68 -15.18 8.56
N GLY A 219 4.11 -16.13 7.72
CA GLY A 219 3.20 -16.84 6.83
C GLY A 219 2.44 -15.87 5.92
N ALA A 220 3.13 -14.91 5.33
CA ALA A 220 2.57 -13.95 4.41
C ALA A 220 2.40 -14.54 3.01
N PHE A 221 1.33 -14.11 2.34
CA PHE A 221 1.01 -14.48 0.98
C PHE A 221 0.69 -13.25 0.17
N GLU A 222 1.30 -13.14 -1.00
CA GLU A 222 1.15 -11.97 -1.85
C GLU A 222 -0.28 -11.81 -2.38
N HIS A 223 -0.73 -10.57 -2.43
CA HIS A 223 -1.97 -10.21 -3.08
C HIS A 223 -1.84 -10.47 -4.59
N TRP A 224 -2.76 -11.25 -5.18
CA TRP A 224 -2.70 -11.66 -6.60
C TRP A 224 -2.47 -10.51 -7.58
N ALA A 225 -3.14 -9.37 -7.38
CA ALA A 225 -2.99 -8.20 -8.24
C ALA A 225 -1.61 -7.51 -8.17
N LYS A 226 -0.67 -8.00 -7.36
CA LYS A 226 0.65 -7.41 -7.11
C LYS A 226 1.80 -8.37 -7.45
N ILE A 227 1.49 -9.57 -7.93
CA ILE A 227 2.50 -10.58 -8.29
C ILE A 227 2.94 -10.34 -9.72
N GLU A 228 4.22 -10.04 -9.90
CA GLU A 228 4.82 -9.82 -11.20
C GLU A 228 5.51 -11.09 -11.72
N ALA A 229 5.11 -11.54 -12.92
CA ALA A 229 5.73 -12.70 -13.57
C ALA A 229 7.18 -12.44 -14.02
N THR A 230 7.62 -11.18 -14.02
CA THR A 230 8.99 -10.75 -14.36
C THR A 230 9.89 -10.59 -13.13
N SER A 231 9.38 -10.92 -11.93
CA SER A 231 10.14 -10.75 -10.70
C SER A 231 11.45 -11.58 -10.71
N PRO A 232 12.58 -11.01 -10.26
CA PRO A 232 13.82 -11.78 -10.12
C PRO A 232 13.70 -12.92 -9.08
N LEU A 233 12.68 -12.88 -8.23
CA LEU A 233 12.39 -13.91 -7.21
C LEU A 233 11.27 -14.87 -7.64
N LEU A 234 10.88 -14.88 -8.92
CA LEU A 234 9.75 -15.66 -9.43
C LEU A 234 9.75 -17.11 -8.93
N GLN A 235 10.90 -17.80 -8.94
CA GLN A 235 10.97 -19.19 -8.51
C GLN A 235 10.59 -19.36 -7.02
N GLN A 236 11.05 -18.47 -6.14
CA GLN A 236 10.71 -18.50 -4.71
C GLN A 236 9.22 -18.20 -4.50
N LYS A 237 8.67 -17.26 -5.28
CA LYS A 237 7.23 -16.96 -5.28
C LYS A 237 6.41 -18.17 -5.70
N LYS A 238 6.79 -18.84 -6.80
CA LYS A 238 6.13 -20.07 -7.28
C LYS A 238 6.15 -21.15 -6.21
N GLU A 239 7.30 -21.41 -5.58
CA GLU A 239 7.40 -22.40 -4.49
C GLU A 239 6.52 -22.07 -3.29
N ARG A 240 6.43 -20.79 -2.90
CA ARG A 240 5.54 -20.34 -1.81
C ARG A 240 4.07 -20.55 -2.15
N ILE A 241 3.69 -20.26 -3.40
CA ILE A 241 2.33 -20.45 -3.90
C ILE A 241 1.96 -21.93 -3.95
N GLN A 242 2.81 -22.76 -4.55
CA GLN A 242 2.61 -24.20 -4.69
C GLN A 242 2.54 -24.91 -3.33
N ARG A 243 3.21 -24.39 -2.29
CA ARG A 243 3.11 -24.91 -0.92
C ARG A 243 1.74 -24.71 -0.28
N ARG A 244 0.96 -23.72 -0.72
CA ARG A 244 -0.37 -23.41 -0.17
C ARG A 244 -1.52 -23.89 -1.04
N ILE A 245 -1.37 -23.81 -2.35
CA ILE A 245 -2.44 -24.12 -3.29
C ILE A 245 -2.38 -25.59 -3.68
N PRO A 246 -3.49 -26.35 -3.62
CA PRO A 246 -3.56 -27.70 -4.14
C PRO A 246 -3.49 -27.68 -5.69
N MET A 247 -2.27 -27.65 -6.23
CA MET A 247 -2.03 -27.43 -7.66
C MET A 247 -2.68 -28.48 -8.57
N GLU A 248 -2.74 -29.75 -8.16
CA GLU A 248 -3.41 -30.79 -8.93
C GLU A 248 -4.92 -30.51 -9.08
N MET A 249 -5.56 -30.04 -8.01
CA MET A 249 -6.97 -29.63 -8.03
C MET A 249 -7.16 -28.39 -8.91
N TYR A 250 -6.27 -27.41 -8.80
CA TYR A 250 -6.30 -26.22 -9.65
C TYR A 250 -6.17 -26.58 -11.14
N GLU A 251 -5.17 -27.37 -11.52
CA GLU A 251 -4.93 -27.76 -12.91
C GLU A 251 -6.08 -28.58 -13.50
N SER A 252 -6.62 -29.55 -12.75
CA SER A 252 -7.75 -30.36 -13.20
C SER A 252 -9.01 -29.52 -13.36
N THR A 253 -9.25 -28.57 -12.44
CA THR A 253 -10.39 -27.64 -12.54
C THR A 253 -10.22 -26.67 -13.70
N LYS A 254 -9.01 -26.14 -13.93
CA LYS A 254 -8.70 -25.27 -15.07
C LYS A 254 -8.98 -25.98 -16.40
N LYS A 255 -8.50 -27.22 -16.56
CA LYS A 255 -8.74 -28.04 -17.78
C LYS A 255 -10.23 -28.35 -17.99
N LEU A 256 -11.00 -28.50 -16.92
CA LEU A 256 -12.44 -28.74 -17.00
C LEU A 256 -13.22 -27.49 -17.43
N LEU A 257 -12.89 -26.33 -16.85
CA LEU A 257 -13.61 -25.08 -17.06
C LEU A 257 -13.21 -24.35 -18.34
N ASP A 258 -11.93 -24.44 -18.71
CA ASP A 258 -11.37 -23.79 -19.89
C ASP A 258 -10.47 -24.77 -20.68
N PRO A 259 -11.06 -25.80 -21.31
CA PRO A 259 -10.30 -26.84 -22.02
C PRO A 259 -9.53 -26.31 -23.24
N GLN A 260 -9.90 -25.13 -23.74
CA GLN A 260 -9.25 -24.47 -24.88
C GLN A 260 -8.25 -23.39 -24.44
N HIS A 261 -8.11 -23.15 -23.13
CA HIS A 261 -7.18 -22.16 -22.56
C HIS A 261 -7.42 -20.74 -23.09
N ILE A 262 -8.69 -20.38 -23.33
CA ILE A 262 -9.08 -19.07 -23.88
C ILE A 262 -9.08 -17.99 -22.80
N LEU A 263 -9.34 -18.35 -21.54
CA LEU A 263 -9.52 -17.45 -20.41
C LEU A 263 -8.24 -17.30 -19.55
N SER A 264 -7.09 -17.65 -20.12
CA SER A 264 -5.79 -17.55 -19.44
C SER A 264 -4.96 -16.36 -19.93
N ASN A 265 -3.87 -16.07 -19.21
CA ASN A 265 -2.85 -15.14 -19.64
C ASN A 265 -1.46 -15.62 -19.18
N ASP A 266 -0.42 -15.12 -19.86
CA ASP A 266 0.96 -15.51 -19.64
C ASP A 266 1.42 -15.32 -18.18
N ALA A 267 0.93 -14.27 -17.50
CA ALA A 267 1.31 -13.99 -16.12
C ALA A 267 0.79 -15.10 -15.18
N ILE A 268 -0.50 -15.42 -15.25
CA ILE A 268 -1.12 -16.48 -14.44
C ILE A 268 -0.52 -17.84 -14.79
N ASP A 269 -0.30 -18.14 -16.07
CA ASP A 269 0.33 -19.39 -16.49
C ASP A 269 1.77 -19.51 -15.99
N THR A 270 2.53 -18.42 -16.00
CA THR A 270 3.90 -18.40 -15.49
C THR A 270 3.92 -18.61 -13.97
N ILE A 271 3.05 -17.92 -13.24
CA ILE A 271 2.99 -17.98 -11.77
C ILE A 271 2.44 -19.32 -11.27
N LEU A 272 1.42 -19.88 -11.94
CA LEU A 272 0.71 -21.09 -11.52
C LEU A 272 1.07 -22.34 -12.33
N SER A 273 2.15 -22.31 -13.13
CA SER A 273 2.71 -23.51 -13.75
C SER A 273 3.58 -24.27 -12.76
N ASN A 274 3.61 -25.59 -12.91
CA ASN A 274 4.66 -26.42 -12.32
C ASN A 274 6.01 -26.19 -13.00
#